data_AF-A0A3C0W148-F1
#
_entry.id   AF-A0A3C0W148-F1
#
_cell.length_a   1.000
_cell.length_b   1.000
_cell.length_c   1.000
_cell.angle_alpha   90.00
_cell.angle_beta   90.00
_cell.angle_gamma   90.00
#
_symmetry.space_group_name_H-M   'P 1'
#
loop_
_entity.id
_entity.type
_entity.pdbx_description
1 polymer ?
#
loop_
_entity_poly.entity_id
_entity_poly.type
_entity_poly.pdbx_seq_one_letter_code
_entity_poly.pdbx_strand_id
1 'polypeptide(L)'
;MQKMRVYVTVLRTLGLSPGIKNENMTHLQRTPILNSYAIGYTAALIICVFFVASAAFGVPEHKPSEMPSAKPESVDMTTEGLRRIDSAIQEQVTAGHIQGAVTVVARRGMVVHFSSHGQMDVKKKRPMEHDAIYRMASSSKTVLGVAAMILIEEGKMQPNDPVSKYIPAFANVKVVELIDANYKEAKSASAKPKKKFKTDVPKYRLVPAETPVTVHHLLTHTSGIMSGGYGHAVNPVKRTAEDTLATYVTRIAKVPLDFQPGTRWSYSPRTGLDVVARVIEIISGTSYDRFLRERIFDPLKMNSTYFNLPETLETKRVVLNADWAKAKGWGRRTNYYSASGGLSSTAEDFLHFQQMLLNGGVLFG
;
A
#
# COMPACT_ATOMS: atom_id res chain seq x y z
N MET A 1 -26.23 8.60 9.86
CA MET A 1 -25.01 7.84 9.51
C MET A 1 -24.41 8.46 8.26
N GLN A 2 -23.28 9.15 8.39
CA GLN A 2 -22.61 9.86 7.30
C GLN A 2 -21.84 8.82 6.46
N LYS A 3 -22.18 8.66 5.18
CA LYS A 3 -21.48 7.77 4.24
C LYS A 3 -20.07 8.32 4.00
N MET A 4 -19.05 7.62 4.51
CA MET A 4 -17.65 7.93 4.28
C MET A 4 -17.26 7.43 2.88
N ARG A 5 -17.11 8.36 1.92
CA ARG A 5 -16.52 8.07 0.60
C ARG A 5 -15.01 8.26 0.72
N VAL A 6 -14.23 7.23 0.41
CA VAL A 6 -12.77 7.30 0.33
C VAL A 6 -12.42 7.79 -1.07
N TYR A 7 -11.77 8.96 -1.20
CA TYR A 7 -11.40 9.55 -2.48
C TYR A 7 -9.88 9.47 -2.67
N VAL A 8 -9.35 8.29 -3.00
CA VAL A 8 -7.92 8.16 -3.31
C VAL A 8 -7.62 8.88 -4.62
N THR A 9 -7.21 10.14 -4.52
CA THR A 9 -6.88 10.97 -5.70
C THR A 9 -5.47 10.63 -6.16
N VAL A 10 -5.37 9.81 -7.21
CA VAL A 10 -4.09 9.57 -7.91
C VAL A 10 -3.78 10.79 -8.79
N LEU A 11 -2.82 11.61 -8.36
CA LEU A 11 -2.31 12.72 -9.16
C LEU A 11 -1.65 12.18 -10.45
N ARG A 12 -2.36 12.30 -11.57
CA ARG A 12 -1.80 12.09 -12.92
C ARG A 12 -0.85 13.24 -13.24
N THR A 13 0.45 12.96 -13.30
CA THR A 13 1.39 13.84 -13.99
C THR A 13 1.14 13.71 -15.49
N LEU A 14 0.53 14.74 -16.08
CA LEU A 14 0.46 14.89 -17.53
C LEU A 14 1.86 15.22 -18.05
N GLY A 15 2.53 14.24 -18.65
CA GLY A 15 3.74 14.47 -19.42
C GLY A 15 3.41 15.27 -20.68
N LEU A 16 3.75 16.55 -20.68
CA LEU A 16 3.78 17.37 -21.90
C LEU A 16 5.11 17.13 -22.61
N SER A 17 5.05 16.53 -23.79
CA SER A 17 6.17 16.53 -24.74
C SER A 17 6.13 17.83 -25.56
N PRO A 18 7.26 18.52 -25.78
CA PRO A 18 7.30 19.76 -26.53
C PRO A 18 7.55 19.51 -28.02
N GLY A 19 6.82 20.25 -28.86
CA GLY A 19 7.31 20.62 -30.19
C GLY A 19 6.31 20.46 -31.32
N ILE A 20 5.64 21.56 -31.67
CA ILE A 20 5.39 21.97 -33.07
C ILE A 20 5.46 23.50 -33.11
N LYS A 21 6.37 24.04 -33.92
CA LYS A 21 6.45 25.45 -34.36
C LYS A 21 5.57 25.65 -35.60
N ASN A 22 4.92 26.81 -35.70
CA ASN A 22 4.65 27.61 -36.92
C ASN A 22 3.81 28.83 -36.48
N GLU A 23 4.41 30.01 -36.33
CA GLU A 23 4.55 31.08 -37.34
C GLU A 23 3.25 31.85 -37.68
N ASN A 24 3.21 33.10 -37.19
CA ASN A 24 2.71 34.36 -37.79
C ASN A 24 1.34 34.36 -38.52
N MET A 25 0.32 35.00 -37.93
CA MET A 25 -0.06 36.42 -38.14
C MET A 25 -0.52 36.77 -39.57
N THR A 26 -1.82 36.98 -39.80
CA THR A 26 -2.42 38.33 -39.99
C THR A 26 -3.87 38.30 -40.53
N HIS A 27 -4.65 39.27 -40.03
CA HIS A 27 -5.71 40.07 -40.68
C HIS A 27 -7.17 39.60 -40.85
N LEU A 28 -8.04 40.60 -40.55
CA LEU A 28 -9.46 40.82 -40.88
C LEU A 28 -10.46 40.11 -39.94
N GLN A 29 -11.50 40.74 -39.37
CA GLN A 29 -12.06 42.08 -39.50
C GLN A 29 -13.02 42.28 -38.30
N ARG A 30 -13.11 43.49 -37.75
CA ARG A 30 -14.16 43.88 -36.80
C ARG A 30 -15.34 44.47 -37.56
N THR A 31 -16.55 44.09 -37.19
CA THR A 31 -17.73 44.95 -37.29
C THR A 31 -18.65 44.73 -36.08
N PRO A 32 -19.33 45.77 -35.57
CA PRO A 32 -19.98 45.77 -34.25
C PRO A 32 -21.52 45.83 -34.37
N ILE A 33 -22.20 46.14 -33.23
CA ILE A 33 -23.53 46.76 -33.12
C ILE A 33 -24.70 45.73 -33.12
N LEU A 34 -25.77 45.73 -32.29
CA LEU A 34 -26.44 46.67 -31.37
C LEU A 34 -27.27 45.91 -30.29
N ASN A 35 -27.49 46.61 -29.17
CA ASN A 35 -28.51 46.58 -28.12
C ASN A 35 -29.81 45.74 -28.22
N SER A 36 -30.17 45.25 -27.02
CA SER A 36 -31.46 45.34 -26.29
C SER A 36 -32.75 44.83 -26.94
N TYR A 37 -33.53 44.03 -26.21
CA TYR A 37 -34.92 44.36 -25.81
C TYR A 37 -35.42 43.31 -24.80
N ALA A 38 -35.90 43.80 -23.65
CA ALA A 38 -36.64 43.04 -22.66
C ALA A 38 -38.14 43.21 -22.92
N ILE A 39 -38.85 42.10 -23.11
CA ILE A 39 -40.32 41.95 -23.03
C ILE A 39 -40.50 40.45 -22.66
N GLY A 40 -41.05 40.01 -21.53
CA GLY A 40 -42.20 40.56 -20.82
C GLY A 40 -43.46 39.78 -21.21
N TYR A 41 -43.54 38.47 -20.94
CA TYR A 41 -44.80 37.72 -21.01
C TYR A 41 -44.98 36.79 -19.82
N THR A 42 -45.99 37.16 -19.04
CA THR A 42 -46.72 36.39 -18.03
C THR A 42 -47.24 35.08 -18.62
N ALA A 43 -46.93 33.95 -17.98
CA ALA A 43 -47.66 32.70 -18.17
C ALA A 43 -47.86 32.02 -16.81
N ALA A 44 -49.11 31.63 -16.56
CA ALA A 44 -49.67 31.20 -15.31
C ALA A 44 -48.96 29.97 -14.70
N LEU A 45 -48.67 30.06 -13.39
CA LEU A 45 -48.31 28.93 -12.55
C LEU A 45 -49.56 28.06 -12.33
N ILE A 46 -49.70 26.98 -13.10
CA ILE A 46 -50.56 25.85 -12.70
C ILE A 46 -49.67 24.90 -11.91
N ILE A 47 -49.76 24.97 -10.58
CA ILE A 47 -49.17 23.99 -9.67
C ILE A 47 -50.05 22.74 -9.73
N CYS A 48 -49.78 21.83 -10.67
CA CYS A 48 -50.27 20.46 -10.59
C CYS A 48 -49.34 19.68 -9.67
N VAL A 49 -49.66 19.66 -8.36
CA VAL A 49 -49.07 18.71 -7.42
C VAL A 49 -49.62 17.32 -7.77
N PHE A 50 -48.90 16.60 -8.62
CA PHE A 50 -49.04 15.14 -8.68
C PHE A 50 -48.32 14.56 -7.47
N PHE A 51 -49.08 14.25 -6.42
CA PHE A 51 -48.66 13.32 -5.37
C PHE A 51 -48.57 11.92 -5.99
N VAL A 52 -47.49 11.64 -6.73
CA VAL A 52 -47.09 10.26 -6.95
C VAL A 52 -46.44 9.84 -5.65
N ALA A 53 -47.18 9.09 -4.84
CA ALA A 53 -46.61 8.30 -3.76
C ALA A 53 -45.72 7.22 -4.41
N SER A 54 -44.52 7.61 -4.81
CA SER A 54 -43.45 6.65 -5.06
C SER A 54 -43.07 6.09 -3.70
N ALA A 55 -43.75 5.01 -3.32
CA ALA A 55 -43.18 4.04 -2.40
C ALA A 55 -41.83 3.65 -3.01
N ALA A 56 -40.77 4.29 -2.52
CA ALA A 56 -39.41 3.84 -2.75
C ALA A 56 -39.32 2.48 -2.06
N PHE A 57 -39.71 1.43 -2.78
CA PHE A 57 -39.19 0.11 -2.55
C PHE A 57 -37.68 0.26 -2.75
N GLY A 58 -36.98 0.52 -1.65
CA GLY A 58 -35.54 0.37 -1.60
C GLY A 58 -35.27 -1.09 -1.91
N VAL A 59 -35.08 -1.39 -3.20
CA VAL A 59 -34.38 -2.61 -3.61
C VAL A 59 -33.11 -2.58 -2.77
N PRO A 60 -32.84 -3.59 -1.92
CA PRO A 60 -31.59 -3.67 -1.20
C PRO A 60 -30.51 -3.46 -2.26
N GLU A 61 -29.75 -2.37 -2.15
CA GLU A 61 -28.65 -2.08 -3.05
C GLU A 61 -27.69 -3.25 -2.83
N HIS A 62 -27.79 -4.28 -3.67
CA HIS A 62 -26.97 -5.46 -3.61
C HIS A 62 -25.57 -4.98 -3.96
N LYS A 63 -24.83 -4.54 -2.94
CA LYS A 63 -23.43 -4.20 -3.07
C LYS A 63 -22.75 -5.52 -3.42
N PRO A 64 -22.22 -5.67 -4.65
CA PRO A 64 -21.52 -6.89 -4.98
C PRO A 64 -20.42 -7.10 -3.94
N SER A 65 -20.19 -8.34 -3.53
CA SER A 65 -19.08 -8.70 -2.63
C SER A 65 -17.92 -9.35 -3.35
N GLU A 66 -18.09 -9.61 -4.65
CA GLU A 66 -17.18 -10.31 -5.52
C GLU A 66 -17.00 -9.52 -6.82
N MET A 67 -15.81 -9.62 -7.40
CA MET A 67 -15.52 -9.06 -8.71
C MET A 67 -16.28 -9.85 -9.80
N PRO A 68 -16.96 -9.17 -10.74
CA PRO A 68 -17.64 -9.87 -11.83
C PRO A 68 -16.63 -10.57 -12.73
N SER A 69 -17.01 -11.71 -13.31
CA SER A 69 -16.18 -12.47 -14.25
C SER A 69 -16.71 -12.38 -15.67
N ALA A 70 -15.82 -12.53 -16.66
CA ALA A 70 -16.18 -12.52 -18.07
C ALA A 70 -15.30 -13.42 -18.93
N LYS A 71 -15.76 -13.71 -20.14
CA LYS A 71 -14.90 -14.33 -21.16
C LYS A 71 -13.78 -13.36 -21.56
N PRO A 72 -12.54 -13.84 -21.76
CA PRO A 72 -11.41 -12.99 -22.17
C PRO A 72 -11.72 -12.10 -23.37
N GLU A 73 -12.43 -12.63 -24.36
CA GLU A 73 -12.74 -11.96 -25.62
C GLU A 73 -13.62 -10.72 -25.43
N SER A 74 -14.47 -10.71 -24.38
CA SER A 74 -15.33 -9.56 -24.06
C SER A 74 -14.57 -8.33 -23.55
N VAL A 75 -13.29 -8.49 -23.20
CA VAL A 75 -12.41 -7.42 -22.71
C VAL A 75 -11.14 -7.29 -23.57
N ASP A 76 -11.23 -7.70 -24.84
CA ASP A 76 -10.14 -7.66 -25.82
C ASP A 76 -8.90 -8.46 -25.41
N MET A 77 -9.09 -9.61 -24.75
CA MET A 77 -8.06 -10.62 -24.47
C MET A 77 -8.40 -11.93 -25.18
N THR A 78 -7.42 -12.82 -25.31
CA THR A 78 -7.63 -14.13 -25.93
C THR A 78 -7.54 -15.22 -24.89
N THR A 79 -8.47 -16.18 -24.94
CA THR A 79 -8.40 -17.40 -24.11
C THR A 79 -7.07 -18.12 -24.27
N GLU A 80 -6.58 -18.26 -25.51
CA GLU A 80 -5.29 -18.91 -25.77
C GLU A 80 -4.11 -18.14 -25.18
N GLY A 81 -4.15 -16.80 -25.19
CA GLY A 81 -3.12 -15.98 -24.57
C GLY A 81 -3.07 -16.15 -23.04
N LEU A 82 -4.22 -16.21 -22.39
CA LEU A 82 -4.31 -16.42 -20.93
C LEU A 82 -3.91 -17.85 -20.54
N ARG A 83 -4.24 -18.86 -21.35
CA ARG A 83 -3.80 -20.25 -21.13
C ARG A 83 -2.28 -20.42 -21.08
N ARG A 84 -1.52 -19.53 -21.73
CA ARG A 84 -0.05 -19.52 -21.65
C ARG A 84 0.46 -19.16 -20.26
N ILE A 85 -0.31 -18.43 -19.46
CA ILE A 85 0.02 -18.17 -18.05
C ILE A 85 0.02 -19.49 -17.29
N ASP A 86 -1.02 -20.30 -17.47
CA ASP A 86 -1.14 -21.61 -16.81
C ASP A 86 0.00 -22.54 -17.22
N SER A 87 0.30 -22.61 -18.53
CA SER A 87 1.43 -23.41 -19.03
C SER A 87 2.75 -22.95 -18.43
N ALA A 88 3.02 -21.64 -18.40
CA ALA A 88 4.26 -21.11 -17.83
C ALA A 88 4.38 -21.40 -16.32
N ILE A 89 3.30 -21.23 -15.56
CA ILE A 89 3.29 -21.55 -14.12
C ILE A 89 3.47 -23.06 -13.90
N GLN A 90 2.75 -23.89 -14.66
CA GLN A 90 2.84 -25.34 -14.57
C GLN A 90 4.26 -25.83 -14.90
N GLU A 91 4.93 -25.24 -15.88
CA GLU A 91 6.34 -25.52 -16.18
C GLU A 91 7.25 -25.21 -14.98
N GLN A 92 7.07 -24.07 -14.31
CA GLN A 92 7.86 -23.73 -13.11
C GLN A 92 7.57 -24.69 -11.93
N VAL A 93 6.34 -25.17 -11.80
CA VAL A 93 5.96 -26.19 -10.81
C VAL A 93 6.61 -27.53 -11.13
N THR A 94 6.50 -28.01 -12.38
CA THR A 94 7.08 -29.28 -12.83
C THR A 94 8.61 -29.26 -12.73
N ALA A 95 9.24 -28.13 -13.03
CA ALA A 95 10.69 -27.94 -12.87
C ALA A 95 11.15 -27.83 -11.40
N GLY A 96 10.22 -27.77 -10.44
CA GLY A 96 10.52 -27.64 -9.01
C GLY A 96 11.04 -26.27 -8.60
N HIS A 97 10.94 -25.24 -9.45
CA HIS A 97 11.36 -23.88 -9.13
C HIS A 97 10.42 -23.20 -8.14
N ILE A 98 9.12 -23.51 -8.21
CA ILE A 98 8.10 -23.09 -7.24
C ILE A 98 7.25 -24.29 -6.84
N GLN A 99 6.73 -24.31 -5.61
CA GLN A 99 5.83 -25.39 -5.18
C GLN A 99 4.42 -25.25 -5.75
N GLY A 100 4.01 -24.04 -6.11
CA GLY A 100 2.67 -23.72 -6.59
C GLY A 100 2.41 -22.21 -6.58
N ALA A 101 1.31 -21.81 -7.22
CA ALA A 101 0.88 -20.43 -7.33
C ALA A 101 -0.63 -20.32 -7.54
N VAL A 102 -1.18 -19.17 -7.17
CA VAL A 102 -2.51 -18.70 -7.58
C VAL A 102 -2.29 -17.49 -8.48
N THR A 103 -2.93 -17.46 -9.65
CA THR A 103 -2.86 -16.35 -10.59
C THR A 103 -4.25 -15.79 -10.87
N VAL A 104 -4.36 -14.47 -10.95
CA VAL A 104 -5.60 -13.76 -11.27
C VAL A 104 -5.28 -12.67 -12.29
N VAL A 105 -6.09 -12.56 -13.34
CA VAL A 105 -6.05 -11.45 -14.29
C VAL A 105 -7.43 -10.82 -14.37
N ALA A 106 -7.48 -9.52 -14.10
CA ALA A 106 -8.66 -8.71 -14.29
C ALA A 106 -8.39 -7.62 -15.33
N ARG A 107 -9.37 -7.35 -16.19
CA ARG A 107 -9.33 -6.27 -17.17
C ARG A 107 -10.71 -5.64 -17.30
N ARG A 108 -10.76 -4.31 -17.36
CA ARG A 108 -12.02 -3.53 -17.43
C ARG A 108 -13.02 -3.90 -16.32
N GLY A 109 -12.51 -4.13 -15.11
CA GLY A 109 -13.32 -4.51 -13.95
C GLY A 109 -13.84 -5.95 -13.97
N MET A 110 -13.45 -6.77 -14.96
CA MET A 110 -13.87 -8.17 -15.06
C MET A 110 -12.69 -9.11 -14.79
N VAL A 111 -12.87 -10.11 -13.93
CA VAL A 111 -11.95 -11.24 -13.80
C VAL A 111 -12.09 -12.13 -15.03
N VAL A 112 -11.00 -12.33 -15.75
CA VAL A 112 -10.97 -13.14 -16.99
C VAL A 112 -10.01 -14.32 -16.92
N HIS A 113 -9.23 -14.39 -15.86
CA HIS A 113 -8.36 -15.51 -15.54
C HIS A 113 -8.27 -15.66 -14.02
N PHE A 114 -8.49 -16.87 -13.52
CA PHE A 114 -8.23 -17.21 -12.12
C PHE A 114 -7.88 -18.69 -12.08
N SER A 115 -6.62 -19.02 -11.77
CA SER A 115 -6.14 -20.40 -11.75
C SER A 115 -5.23 -20.66 -10.56
N SER A 116 -5.21 -21.91 -10.09
CA SER A 116 -4.27 -22.40 -9.08
C SER A 116 -3.47 -23.58 -9.63
N HIS A 117 -2.19 -23.64 -9.26
CA HIS A 117 -1.26 -24.68 -9.72
C HIS A 117 -0.39 -25.16 -8.56
N GLY A 118 0.03 -26.43 -8.62
CA GLY A 118 0.94 -27.03 -7.64
C GLY A 118 0.30 -27.27 -6.28
N GLN A 119 1.07 -27.10 -5.21
CA GLN A 119 0.72 -27.52 -3.86
C GLN A 119 0.84 -26.38 -2.85
N MET A 120 -0.17 -26.22 -1.99
CA MET A 120 -0.10 -25.31 -0.85
C MET A 120 0.60 -25.92 0.37
N ASP A 121 0.67 -27.25 0.46
CA ASP A 121 1.46 -27.97 1.47
C ASP A 121 2.14 -29.18 0.82
N VAL A 122 3.45 -29.05 0.58
CA VAL A 122 4.25 -30.09 -0.10
C VAL A 122 4.37 -31.36 0.74
N LYS A 123 4.48 -31.23 2.07
CA LYS A 123 4.65 -32.38 2.96
C LYS A 123 3.40 -33.24 3.01
N LYS A 124 2.23 -32.58 3.04
CA LYS A 124 0.93 -33.25 3.04
C LYS A 124 0.36 -33.49 1.63
N LYS A 125 1.10 -33.11 0.59
CA LYS A 125 0.67 -33.18 -0.82
C LYS A 125 -0.69 -32.51 -1.06
N ARG A 126 -0.99 -31.41 -0.36
CA ARG A 126 -2.25 -30.70 -0.54
C ARG A 126 -2.19 -29.83 -1.80
N PRO A 127 -3.17 -29.94 -2.71
CA PRO A 127 -3.23 -29.10 -3.90
C PRO A 127 -3.37 -27.62 -3.53
N MET A 128 -2.92 -26.73 -4.40
CA MET A 128 -3.11 -25.29 -4.24
C MET A 128 -4.59 -24.93 -4.45
N GLU A 129 -5.20 -24.30 -3.45
CA GLU A 129 -6.58 -23.82 -3.50
C GLU A 129 -6.61 -22.34 -3.97
N HIS A 130 -7.70 -21.89 -4.61
CA HIS A 130 -7.83 -20.50 -5.09
C HIS A 130 -7.82 -19.48 -3.94
N ASP A 131 -8.36 -19.87 -2.79
CA ASP A 131 -8.41 -19.09 -1.55
C ASP A 131 -7.19 -19.36 -0.63
N ALA A 132 -6.10 -19.89 -1.19
CA ALA A 132 -4.86 -20.08 -0.44
C ALA A 132 -4.35 -18.73 0.10
N ILE A 133 -4.01 -18.71 1.38
CA ILE A 133 -3.56 -17.52 2.10
C ILE A 133 -2.03 -17.46 2.10
N TYR A 134 -1.52 -16.41 1.50
CA TYR A 134 -0.10 -16.12 1.39
C TYR A 134 0.35 -15.12 2.45
N ARG A 135 1.62 -15.16 2.82
CA ARG A 135 2.26 -14.04 3.52
C ARG A 135 2.59 -12.97 2.49
N MET A 136 2.04 -11.76 2.66
CA MET A 136 2.21 -10.68 1.70
C MET A 136 3.62 -10.07 1.71
N ALA A 137 4.33 -10.17 2.83
CA ALA A 137 5.60 -9.48 3.04
C ALA A 137 5.48 -8.00 2.60
N SER A 138 6.43 -7.50 1.80
CA SER A 138 6.47 -6.08 1.41
C SER A 138 5.25 -5.57 0.66
N SER A 139 4.41 -6.44 0.08
CA SER A 139 3.13 -6.01 -0.51
C SER A 139 2.19 -5.35 0.52
N SER A 140 2.39 -5.64 1.82
CA SER A 140 1.69 -4.97 2.94
C SER A 140 1.87 -3.44 2.94
N LYS A 141 2.98 -2.93 2.38
CA LYS A 141 3.31 -1.50 2.38
C LYS A 141 2.34 -0.68 1.52
N THR A 142 1.75 -1.29 0.50
CA THR A 142 0.74 -0.62 -0.34
C THR A 142 -0.53 -0.32 0.45
N VAL A 143 -0.96 -1.25 1.31
CA VAL A 143 -2.08 -1.08 2.25
C VAL A 143 -1.78 0.03 3.25
N LEU A 144 -0.56 0.11 3.79
CA LEU A 144 -0.13 1.24 4.62
C LEU A 144 -0.22 2.57 3.88
N GLY A 145 0.21 2.61 2.61
CA GLY A 145 0.13 3.81 1.79
C GLY A 145 -1.29 4.36 1.75
N VAL A 146 -2.28 3.50 1.46
CA VAL A 146 -3.70 3.88 1.48
C VAL A 146 -4.15 4.30 2.89
N ALA A 147 -3.77 3.56 3.93
CA ALA A 147 -4.11 3.92 5.31
C ALA A 147 -3.58 5.31 5.72
N ALA A 148 -2.37 5.65 5.30
CA ALA A 148 -1.78 6.97 5.51
C ALA A 148 -2.51 8.05 4.68
N MET A 149 -2.83 7.77 3.41
CA MET A 149 -3.55 8.71 2.55
C MET A 149 -4.95 9.02 3.08
N ILE A 150 -5.66 8.03 3.65
CA ILE A 150 -6.95 8.26 4.32
C ILE A 150 -6.84 9.36 5.39
N LEU A 151 -5.84 9.29 6.27
CA LEU A 151 -5.66 10.31 7.31
C LEU A 151 -5.17 11.65 6.77
N ILE A 152 -4.45 11.64 5.63
CA ILE A 152 -4.03 12.86 4.93
C ILE A 152 -5.22 13.57 4.31
N GLU A 153 -6.10 12.84 3.62
CA GLU A 153 -7.34 13.37 3.04
C GLU A 153 -8.30 13.90 4.11
N GLU A 154 -8.33 13.27 5.28
CA GLU A 154 -9.08 13.75 6.45
C GLU A 154 -8.44 14.99 7.12
N GLY A 155 -7.28 15.46 6.65
CA GLY A 155 -6.56 16.59 7.24
C GLY A 155 -5.95 16.31 8.62
N LYS A 156 -5.89 15.05 9.06
CA LYS A 156 -5.35 14.65 10.37
C LYS A 156 -3.85 14.41 10.36
N MET A 157 -3.27 14.24 9.17
CA MET A 157 -1.84 14.06 8.95
C MET A 157 -1.42 14.81 7.69
N GLN A 158 -0.23 15.40 7.68
CA GLN A 158 0.35 15.98 6.46
C GLN A 158 1.64 15.27 6.08
N PRO A 159 1.98 15.15 4.79
CA PRO A 159 3.26 14.58 4.38
C PRO A 159 4.47 15.29 5.01
N ASN A 160 4.40 16.61 5.17
CA ASN A 160 5.49 17.40 5.75
C ASN A 160 5.47 17.46 7.28
N ASP A 161 4.49 16.84 7.95
CA ASP A 161 4.47 16.81 9.40
C ASP A 161 5.73 16.11 9.91
N PRO A 162 6.48 16.72 10.85
CA PRO A 162 7.58 16.04 11.50
C PRO A 162 7.02 14.90 12.35
N VAL A 163 7.65 13.74 12.32
CA VAL A 163 7.24 12.56 13.11
C VAL A 163 7.19 12.89 14.60
N SER A 164 8.05 13.81 15.06
CA SER A 164 8.08 14.29 16.44
C SER A 164 6.79 14.97 16.91
N LYS A 165 5.96 15.48 15.98
CA LYS A 165 4.60 15.98 16.27
C LYS A 165 3.73 14.91 16.92
N TYR A 166 3.92 13.65 16.52
CA TYR A 166 3.12 12.51 16.99
C TYR A 166 3.88 11.66 18.01
N ILE A 167 5.19 11.52 17.82
CA ILE A 167 6.06 10.68 18.64
C ILE A 167 7.25 11.54 19.09
N PRO A 168 7.14 12.29 20.21
CA PRO A 168 8.14 13.28 20.63
C PRO A 168 9.57 12.75 20.75
N ALA A 169 9.74 11.45 20.97
CA ALA A 169 11.05 10.79 20.99
C ALA A 169 11.87 10.99 19.70
N PHE A 170 11.23 11.30 18.56
CA PHE A 170 11.92 11.57 17.30
C PHE A 170 12.45 13.02 17.15
N ALA A 171 12.22 13.92 18.12
CA ALA A 171 12.59 15.33 17.99
C ALA A 171 14.09 15.58 17.85
N ASN A 172 14.92 14.77 18.54
CA ASN A 172 16.37 14.99 18.65
C ASN A 172 17.19 13.81 18.11
N VAL A 173 16.68 13.14 17.07
CA VAL A 173 17.38 12.02 16.45
C VAL A 173 18.76 12.43 15.94
N LYS A 174 19.71 11.52 16.06
CA LYS A 174 21.09 11.70 15.58
C LYS A 174 21.31 10.91 14.31
N VAL A 175 22.31 11.29 13.53
CA VAL A 175 22.75 10.62 12.30
C VAL A 175 24.16 10.11 12.52
N VAL A 176 24.45 8.91 12.03
CA VAL A 176 25.84 8.41 11.96
C VAL A 176 26.56 9.12 10.82
N GLU A 177 27.64 9.81 11.14
CA GLU A 177 28.56 10.40 10.17
C GLU A 177 29.94 9.73 10.32
N LEU A 178 30.46 9.16 9.23
CA LEU A 178 31.76 8.51 9.23
C LEU A 178 32.88 9.56 9.23
N ILE A 179 33.89 9.37 10.09
CA ILE A 179 35.01 10.32 10.23
C ILE A 179 36.10 10.10 9.16
N ASP A 180 36.09 8.96 8.46
CA ASP A 180 37.10 8.62 7.45
C ASP A 180 36.56 8.77 6.01
N ALA A 181 37.20 9.67 5.24
CA ALA A 181 36.86 9.99 3.85
C ALA A 181 37.13 8.82 2.86
N ASN A 182 37.93 7.83 3.24
CA ASN A 182 38.19 6.66 2.40
C ASN A 182 37.09 5.60 2.48
N TYR A 183 36.18 5.72 3.47
CA TYR A 183 35.06 4.81 3.58
C TYR A 183 33.92 5.31 2.70
N LYS A 184 33.79 4.73 1.50
CA LYS A 184 32.60 4.96 0.68
C LYS A 184 31.40 4.44 1.46
N GLU A 185 30.47 5.34 1.81
CA GLU A 185 29.11 4.93 2.18
C GLU A 185 28.67 3.86 1.18
N ALA A 186 28.12 2.76 1.67
CA ALA A 186 27.61 1.71 0.81
C ALA A 186 26.66 2.36 -0.20
N LYS A 187 27.11 2.46 -1.46
CA LYS A 187 26.36 3.09 -2.54
C LYS A 187 25.10 2.27 -2.80
N SER A 188 24.03 2.68 -2.12
CA SER A 188 22.63 2.49 -2.50
C SER A 188 22.07 1.06 -2.61
N ALA A 189 20.76 1.01 -2.38
CA ALA A 189 19.74 0.19 -3.02
C ALA A 189 20.20 -1.13 -3.66
N SER A 190 19.69 -2.25 -3.15
CA SER A 190 19.70 -3.59 -3.77
C SER A 190 20.96 -4.46 -3.64
N ALA A 191 22.09 -3.96 -3.15
CA ALA A 191 23.17 -4.85 -2.72
C ALA A 191 22.75 -5.57 -1.43
N LYS A 192 22.46 -6.89 -1.50
CA LYS A 192 22.53 -7.75 -0.30
C LYS A 192 23.86 -7.41 0.37
N PRO A 193 23.91 -6.96 1.64
CA PRO A 193 25.18 -6.68 2.29
C PRO A 193 26.01 -7.96 2.25
N LYS A 194 26.98 -8.01 1.32
CA LYS A 194 27.96 -9.07 1.24
C LYS A 194 28.84 -8.84 2.46
N LYS A 195 28.72 -9.76 3.42
CA LYS A 195 29.20 -9.72 4.81
C LYS A 195 28.16 -9.13 5.76
N LYS A 196 27.77 -9.96 6.73
CA LYS A 196 27.13 -9.50 7.97
C LYS A 196 28.00 -8.35 8.48
N PHE A 197 27.41 -7.18 8.74
CA PHE A 197 28.03 -6.16 9.60
C PHE A 197 28.16 -6.76 11.01
N LYS A 198 29.06 -7.73 11.14
CA LYS A 198 29.56 -8.21 12.41
C LYS A 198 30.74 -7.29 12.72
N THR A 199 30.50 -6.47 13.73
CA THR A 199 31.47 -5.89 14.67
C THR A 199 32.36 -4.71 14.28
N ASP A 200 32.69 -4.46 13.01
CA ASP A 200 33.51 -3.28 12.66
C ASP A 200 32.67 -2.13 12.10
N VAL A 201 32.09 -1.33 12.99
CA VAL A 201 31.58 0.00 12.62
C VAL A 201 32.81 0.92 12.45
N PRO A 202 33.04 1.54 11.28
CA PRO A 202 34.15 2.49 11.10
C PRO A 202 34.07 3.64 12.11
N LYS A 203 35.18 4.33 12.35
CA LYS A 203 35.20 5.49 13.25
C LYS A 203 34.13 6.51 12.79
N TYR A 204 33.23 6.87 13.70
CA TYR A 204 32.08 7.71 13.42
C TYR A 204 31.91 8.78 14.50
N ARG A 205 31.12 9.80 14.20
CA ARG A 205 30.51 10.72 15.17
C ARG A 205 29.00 10.73 14.99
N LEU A 206 28.29 11.15 16.03
CA LEU A 206 26.85 11.37 15.98
C LEU A 206 26.59 12.85 15.81
N VAL A 207 25.97 13.22 14.70
CA VAL A 207 25.54 14.60 14.45
C VAL A 207 24.02 14.71 14.58
N PRO A 208 23.48 15.89 14.93
CA PRO A 208 22.04 16.12 14.85
C PRO A 208 21.51 15.89 13.43
N ALA A 209 20.27 15.43 13.31
CA ALA A 209 19.57 15.52 12.03
C ALA A 209 19.40 17.01 11.64
N GLU A 210 19.75 17.36 10.41
CA GLU A 210 19.67 18.73 9.89
C GLU A 210 18.22 19.18 9.67
N THR A 211 17.36 18.23 9.33
CA THR A 211 15.91 18.43 9.23
C THR A 211 15.17 17.34 10.01
N PRO A 212 13.96 17.62 10.52
CA PRO A 212 13.15 16.58 11.14
C PRO A 212 12.82 15.45 10.16
N VAL A 213 12.73 14.21 10.66
CA VAL A 213 12.13 13.12 9.89
C VAL A 213 10.64 13.45 9.71
N THR A 214 10.16 13.45 8.47
CA THR A 214 8.75 13.72 8.13
C THR A 214 8.01 12.45 7.77
N VAL A 215 6.67 12.51 7.75
CA VAL A 215 5.83 11.42 7.22
C VAL A 215 6.20 11.10 5.77
N HIS A 216 6.47 12.11 4.95
CA HIS A 216 6.93 11.96 3.57
C HIS A 216 8.24 11.18 3.49
N HIS A 217 9.22 11.50 4.36
CA HIS A 217 10.48 10.77 4.40
C HIS A 217 10.30 9.28 4.71
N LEU A 218 9.37 8.95 5.61
CA LEU A 218 9.04 7.56 5.92
C LEU A 218 8.39 6.83 4.73
N LEU A 219 7.35 7.43 4.15
CA LEU A 219 6.58 6.84 3.04
C LEU A 219 7.40 6.66 1.76
N THR A 220 8.43 7.49 1.57
CA THR A 220 9.29 7.46 0.37
C THR A 220 10.64 6.77 0.59
N HIS A 221 10.88 6.19 1.77
CA HIS A 221 12.15 5.55 2.12
C HIS A 221 13.38 6.49 2.02
N THR A 222 13.21 7.73 2.46
CA THR A 222 14.26 8.77 2.49
C THR A 222 14.56 9.26 3.92
N SER A 223 14.09 8.55 4.95
CA SER A 223 14.23 8.96 6.35
C SER A 223 15.56 8.61 7.04
N GLY A 224 16.36 7.72 6.46
CA GLY A 224 17.54 7.16 7.13
C GLY A 224 17.23 6.15 8.24
N ILE A 225 15.96 5.90 8.58
CA ILE A 225 15.59 4.96 9.66
C ILE A 225 15.78 3.52 9.19
N MET A 226 16.69 2.79 9.82
CA MET A 226 16.87 1.33 9.68
C MET A 226 16.87 0.84 8.22
N SER A 227 17.62 1.54 7.38
CA SER A 227 17.70 1.37 5.93
C SER A 227 18.89 0.52 5.46
N GLY A 228 19.57 -0.14 6.40
CA GLY A 228 20.71 -1.02 6.14
C GLY A 228 22.07 -0.35 6.24
N GLY A 229 22.14 0.88 6.76
CA GLY A 229 23.38 1.57 7.09
C GLY A 229 23.89 1.30 8.51
N TYR A 230 24.75 2.18 8.99
CA TYR A 230 25.46 2.04 10.27
C TYR A 230 24.66 2.47 11.50
N GLY A 231 23.55 3.19 11.34
CA GLY A 231 22.72 3.67 12.45
C GLY A 231 22.27 2.53 13.37
N HIS A 232 21.78 1.46 12.77
CA HIS A 232 21.41 0.26 13.52
C HIS A 232 22.61 -0.51 14.09
N ALA A 233 23.77 -0.47 13.42
CA ALA A 233 24.97 -1.16 13.90
C ALA A 233 25.56 -0.47 15.15
N VAL A 234 25.46 0.86 15.22
CA VAL A 234 25.88 1.68 16.37
C VAL A 234 24.97 1.46 17.59
N ASN A 235 23.66 1.32 17.37
CA ASN A 235 22.71 1.02 18.45
C ASN A 235 21.73 -0.10 18.05
N PRO A 236 22.12 -1.37 18.23
CA PRO A 236 21.32 -2.50 17.79
C PRO A 236 20.11 -2.74 18.71
N VAL A 237 18.92 -2.42 18.21
CA VAL A 237 17.65 -2.69 18.89
C VAL A 237 16.94 -3.90 18.28
N LYS A 238 16.71 -4.93 19.09
CA LYS A 238 15.98 -6.14 18.68
C LYS A 238 14.53 -6.10 19.17
N ARG A 239 13.62 -6.59 18.31
CA ARG A 239 12.22 -6.80 18.65
C ARG A 239 12.06 -8.10 19.46
N THR A 240 11.21 -8.10 20.48
CA THR A 240 10.79 -9.28 21.25
C THR A 240 9.38 -9.71 20.85
N ALA A 241 8.88 -10.82 21.40
CA ALA A 241 7.54 -11.33 21.06
C ALA A 241 6.42 -10.47 21.66
N GLU A 242 6.71 -9.78 22.76
CA GLU A 242 5.81 -8.96 23.56
C GLU A 242 5.68 -7.53 23.02
N ASP A 243 6.58 -7.13 22.11
CA ASP A 243 6.57 -5.80 21.55
C ASP A 243 5.28 -5.48 20.78
N THR A 244 4.84 -4.24 20.93
CA THR A 244 3.84 -3.58 20.09
C THR A 244 4.51 -2.53 19.21
N LEU A 245 3.76 -1.93 18.27
CA LEU A 245 4.24 -0.77 17.53
C LEU A 245 4.68 0.34 18.50
N ALA A 246 3.93 0.59 19.57
CA ALA A 246 4.24 1.60 20.57
C ALA A 246 5.58 1.35 21.29
N THR A 247 5.81 0.13 21.79
CA THR A 247 7.03 -0.18 22.55
C THR A 247 8.27 -0.21 21.67
N TYR A 248 8.17 -0.84 20.50
CA TYR A 248 9.33 -1.00 19.61
C TYR A 248 9.70 0.32 18.95
N VAL A 249 8.75 1.08 18.40
CA VAL A 249 9.03 2.37 17.74
C VAL A 249 9.67 3.38 18.71
N THR A 250 9.25 3.38 19.97
CA THR A 250 9.86 4.23 21.01
C THR A 250 11.34 3.91 21.24
N ARG A 251 11.74 2.64 21.21
CA ARG A 251 13.16 2.27 21.30
C ARG A 251 13.93 2.62 20.03
N ILE A 252 13.26 2.59 18.88
CA ILE A 252 13.85 2.91 17.58
C ILE A 252 14.17 4.40 17.45
N ALA A 253 13.43 5.28 18.11
CA ALA A 253 13.77 6.70 18.19
C ALA A 253 15.15 6.96 18.83
N LYS A 254 15.70 5.99 19.60
CA LYS A 254 17.04 6.05 20.19
C LYS A 254 18.14 5.54 19.25
N VAL A 255 17.77 4.96 18.11
CA VAL A 255 18.72 4.46 17.12
C VAL A 255 19.09 5.60 16.18
N PRO A 256 20.39 5.90 16.01
CA PRO A 256 20.81 6.89 15.03
C PRO A 256 20.34 6.54 13.61
N LEU A 257 20.08 7.56 12.80
CA LEU A 257 19.77 7.42 11.38
C LEU A 257 21.01 7.01 10.60
N ASP A 258 20.78 6.27 9.52
CA ASP A 258 21.83 5.83 8.59
C ASP A 258 22.37 6.95 7.69
N PHE A 259 21.58 8.01 7.49
CA PHE A 259 21.91 9.21 6.71
C PHE A 259 20.92 10.33 7.04
N GLN A 260 21.24 11.56 6.63
CA GLN A 260 20.39 12.73 6.86
C GLN A 260 19.02 12.59 6.17
N PRO A 261 17.89 12.90 6.83
CA PRO A 261 16.56 12.81 6.22
C PRO A 261 16.48 13.61 4.91
N GLY A 262 15.87 13.02 3.88
CA GLY A 262 15.65 13.65 2.58
C GLY A 262 16.85 13.66 1.63
N THR A 263 18.06 13.30 2.09
CA THR A 263 19.28 13.42 1.28
C THR A 263 19.49 12.29 0.28
N ARG A 264 18.93 11.09 0.52
CA ARG A 264 18.96 9.97 -0.42
C ARG A 264 17.85 8.97 -0.18
N TRP A 265 17.62 8.11 -1.17
CA TRP A 265 16.75 6.94 -1.04
C TRP A 265 17.52 5.75 -0.50
N SER A 266 16.95 5.06 0.48
CA SER A 266 17.39 3.72 0.89
C SER A 266 16.24 2.95 1.51
N TYR A 267 15.94 1.79 0.95
CA TYR A 267 14.84 0.96 1.42
C TYR A 267 14.98 0.64 2.91
N SER A 268 13.97 1.02 3.69
CA SER A 268 13.80 0.59 5.09
C SER A 268 12.89 -0.63 5.12
N PRO A 269 13.44 -1.86 5.11
CA PRO A 269 12.63 -3.06 4.91
C PRO A 269 11.69 -3.36 6.07
N ARG A 270 11.93 -2.76 7.23
CA ARG A 270 11.21 -3.02 8.48
C ARG A 270 10.64 -1.72 9.06
N THR A 271 11.41 -1.04 9.88
CA THR A 271 10.79 -0.18 10.89
C THR A 271 10.38 1.21 10.39
N GLY A 272 10.99 1.75 9.33
CA GLY A 272 10.65 3.09 8.84
C GLY A 272 9.14 3.26 8.59
N LEU A 273 8.52 2.30 7.91
CA LEU A 273 7.07 2.34 7.66
C LEU A 273 6.22 1.91 8.87
N ASP A 274 6.78 1.13 9.80
CA ASP A 274 6.10 0.81 11.06
C ASP A 274 5.98 2.06 11.96
N VAL A 275 6.85 3.07 11.80
CA VAL A 275 6.66 4.38 12.45
C VAL A 275 5.39 5.06 11.94
N VAL A 276 5.10 5.00 10.63
CA VAL A 276 3.84 5.54 10.07
C VAL A 276 2.64 4.78 10.64
N ALA A 277 2.72 3.45 10.73
CA ALA A 277 1.68 2.64 11.37
C ALA A 277 1.44 3.09 12.83
N ARG A 278 2.50 3.39 13.58
CA ARG A 278 2.37 3.91 14.94
C ARG A 278 1.73 5.30 14.98
N VAL A 279 2.04 6.18 14.02
CA VAL A 279 1.37 7.48 13.88
C VAL A 279 -0.13 7.29 13.62
N ILE A 280 -0.52 6.33 12.77
CA ILE A 280 -1.93 5.98 12.52
C ILE A 280 -2.63 5.53 13.81
N GLU A 281 -1.98 4.71 14.65
CA GLU A 281 -2.56 4.32 15.94
C GLU A 281 -2.81 5.52 16.85
N ILE A 282 -1.87 6.46 16.89
CA ILE A 282 -1.96 7.67 17.72
C ILE A 282 -3.10 8.57 17.24
N ILE A 283 -3.20 8.81 15.93
CA ILE A 283 -4.23 9.68 15.34
C ILE A 283 -5.62 9.05 15.45
N SER A 284 -5.74 7.75 15.19
CA SER A 284 -7.04 7.06 15.16
C SER A 284 -7.56 6.65 16.54
N GLY A 285 -6.68 6.52 17.55
CA GLY A 285 -7.03 5.96 18.85
C GLY A 285 -7.31 4.45 18.83
N THR A 286 -7.07 3.78 17.70
CA THR A 286 -7.27 2.33 17.52
C THR A 286 -5.95 1.64 17.22
N SER A 287 -5.91 0.31 17.34
CA SER A 287 -4.74 -0.46 16.92
C SER A 287 -4.67 -0.51 15.39
N TYR A 288 -3.47 -0.61 14.83
CA TYR A 288 -3.28 -0.53 13.38
C TYR A 288 -4.07 -1.61 12.61
N ASP A 289 -4.17 -2.83 13.15
CA ASP A 289 -4.97 -3.91 12.57
C ASP A 289 -6.47 -3.58 12.51
N ARG A 290 -7.02 -2.98 13.58
CA ARG A 290 -8.43 -2.54 13.62
C ARG A 290 -8.68 -1.40 12.65
N PHE A 291 -7.79 -0.42 12.60
CA PHE A 291 -7.88 0.66 11.62
C PHE A 291 -7.94 0.11 10.19
N LEU A 292 -7.04 -0.82 9.83
CA LEU A 292 -7.07 -1.44 8.50
C LEU A 292 -8.34 -2.24 8.25
N ARG A 293 -8.81 -3.00 9.25
CA ARG A 293 -10.06 -3.76 9.14
C ARG A 293 -11.24 -2.85 8.83
N GLU A 294 -11.47 -1.85 9.66
CA GLU A 294 -12.63 -0.96 9.58
C GLU A 294 -12.58 -0.04 8.35
N ARG A 295 -11.39 0.47 8.01
CA ARG A 295 -11.24 1.54 7.02
C ARG A 295 -10.91 1.04 5.62
N ILE A 296 -10.42 -0.20 5.47
CA ILE A 296 -9.97 -0.74 4.18
C ILE A 296 -10.58 -2.12 3.94
N PHE A 297 -10.37 -3.06 4.85
CA PHE A 297 -10.66 -4.45 4.55
C PHE A 297 -12.16 -4.78 4.51
N ASP A 298 -12.95 -4.34 5.49
CA ASP A 298 -14.38 -4.61 5.52
C ASP A 298 -15.14 -3.87 4.39
N PRO A 299 -14.82 -2.60 4.05
CA PRO A 299 -15.37 -1.94 2.87
C PRO A 299 -15.04 -2.67 1.57
N LEU A 300 -13.83 -3.22 1.45
CA LEU A 300 -13.36 -3.91 0.24
C LEU A 300 -13.61 -5.42 0.25
N LYS A 301 -14.34 -5.94 1.25
CA LYS A 301 -14.62 -7.38 1.39
C LYS A 301 -13.36 -8.24 1.40
N MET A 302 -12.27 -7.73 1.95
CA MET A 302 -11.02 -8.45 2.14
C MET A 302 -11.11 -9.34 3.39
N ASN A 303 -11.92 -10.39 3.30
CA ASN A 303 -12.33 -11.23 4.44
C ASN A 303 -11.29 -12.26 4.85
N SER A 304 -10.20 -12.41 4.09
CA SER A 304 -9.10 -13.34 4.35
C SER A 304 -7.76 -12.62 4.57
N THR A 305 -7.80 -11.32 4.87
CA THR A 305 -6.61 -10.47 5.06
C THR A 305 -6.35 -10.15 6.54
N TYR A 306 -5.30 -10.71 7.13
CA TYR A 306 -5.02 -10.53 8.57
C TYR A 306 -3.53 -10.48 8.90
N PHE A 307 -3.20 -9.84 10.04
CA PHE A 307 -1.91 -10.04 10.69
C PHE A 307 -1.84 -11.38 11.42
N ASN A 308 -2.89 -11.69 12.19
CA ASN A 308 -3.11 -12.94 12.91
C ASN A 308 -4.33 -13.63 12.29
N LEU A 309 -4.15 -14.77 11.62
CA LEU A 309 -5.30 -15.47 11.03
C LEU A 309 -6.22 -16.00 12.15
N PRO A 310 -7.55 -15.97 11.93
CA PRO A 310 -8.48 -16.79 12.68
C PRO A 310 -8.11 -18.28 12.56
N GLU A 311 -8.39 -19.06 13.60
CA GLU A 311 -8.11 -20.50 13.63
C GLU A 311 -8.78 -21.24 12.46
N THR A 312 -9.99 -20.81 12.09
CA THR A 312 -10.75 -21.35 10.95
C THR A 312 -10.06 -21.16 9.60
N LEU A 313 -9.15 -20.20 9.46
CA LEU A 313 -8.42 -19.90 8.23
C LEU A 313 -6.96 -20.41 8.24
N GLU A 314 -6.46 -20.95 9.36
CA GLU A 314 -5.08 -21.44 9.43
C GLU A 314 -4.84 -22.62 8.47
N THR A 315 -5.86 -23.43 8.18
CA THR A 315 -5.78 -24.52 7.19
C THR A 315 -5.62 -24.02 5.76
N LYS A 316 -5.97 -22.76 5.48
CA LYS A 316 -5.82 -22.11 4.17
C LYS A 316 -4.44 -21.50 3.95
N ARG A 317 -3.61 -21.43 4.99
CA ARG A 317 -2.26 -20.88 4.90
C ARG A 317 -1.36 -21.76 4.02
N VAL A 318 -0.65 -21.14 3.09
CA VAL A 318 0.40 -21.81 2.31
C VAL A 318 1.55 -22.20 3.23
N VAL A 319 1.86 -23.50 3.25
CA VAL A 319 2.96 -24.11 3.99
C VAL A 319 4.13 -24.29 3.03
N LEU A 320 5.19 -23.53 3.28
CA LEU A 320 6.37 -23.51 2.43
C LEU A 320 7.29 -24.67 2.76
N ASN A 321 7.85 -25.32 1.72
CA ASN A 321 8.69 -26.50 1.86
C ASN A 321 10.11 -26.24 2.43
N ALA A 322 10.37 -25.12 3.11
CA ALA A 322 11.72 -24.83 3.59
C ALA A 322 11.81 -24.09 4.92
N ASP A 323 12.93 -24.35 5.61
CA ASP A 323 13.26 -23.89 6.97
C ASP A 323 13.20 -22.37 7.16
N TRP A 324 13.19 -21.60 6.07
CA TRP A 324 13.12 -20.14 6.10
C TRP A 324 11.82 -19.59 6.70
N ALA A 325 10.69 -20.30 6.54
CA ALA A 325 9.41 -19.88 7.13
C ALA A 325 9.45 -20.00 8.66
N LYS A 326 10.05 -21.10 9.19
CA LYS A 326 10.29 -21.29 10.63
C LYS A 326 11.31 -20.29 11.17
N ALA A 327 12.41 -20.05 10.44
CA ALA A 327 13.48 -19.14 10.84
C ALA A 327 13.05 -17.67 10.98
N LYS A 328 11.92 -17.29 10.37
CA LYS A 328 11.37 -15.92 10.45
C LYS A 328 10.19 -15.77 11.43
N GLY A 329 9.79 -16.85 12.13
CA GLY A 329 8.65 -16.82 13.04
C GLY A 329 7.32 -16.53 12.35
N TRP A 330 7.21 -16.85 11.06
CA TRP A 330 6.00 -16.61 10.27
C TRP A 330 4.86 -17.52 10.73
N GLY A 331 3.65 -16.97 10.80
CA GLY A 331 2.45 -17.67 11.31
C GLY A 331 2.29 -17.66 12.83
N ARG A 332 3.22 -17.05 13.59
CA ARG A 332 3.01 -16.82 15.02
C ARG A 332 2.09 -15.63 15.23
N ARG A 333 1.15 -15.76 16.16
CA ARG A 333 0.35 -14.63 16.65
C ARG A 333 1.28 -13.54 17.17
N THR A 334 0.94 -12.29 16.90
CA THR A 334 1.75 -11.13 17.28
C THR A 334 0.89 -9.95 17.71
N ASN A 335 1.41 -9.13 18.62
CA ASN A 335 0.88 -7.82 18.97
C ASN A 335 1.61 -6.68 18.22
N TYR A 336 2.54 -7.03 17.32
CA TYR A 336 3.29 -6.11 16.48
C TYR A 336 2.76 -6.14 15.05
N TYR A 337 1.77 -5.29 14.76
CA TYR A 337 1.13 -5.19 13.45
C TYR A 337 2.00 -4.42 12.45
N SER A 338 3.10 -5.04 12.01
CA SER A 338 4.06 -4.42 11.10
C SER A 338 3.47 -4.06 9.75
N ALA A 339 3.35 -2.77 9.44
CA ALA A 339 2.98 -2.32 8.10
C ALA A 339 3.99 -2.72 7.02
N SER A 340 5.24 -2.96 7.40
CA SER A 340 6.30 -3.35 6.46
C SER A 340 6.20 -4.77 5.92
N GLY A 341 5.51 -5.68 6.60
CA GLY A 341 5.47 -7.08 6.15
C GLY A 341 4.54 -7.99 6.93
N GLY A 342 3.60 -7.39 7.65
CA GLY A 342 2.78 -8.01 8.67
C GLY A 342 1.58 -8.80 8.16
N LEU A 343 1.12 -8.54 6.93
CA LEU A 343 -0.14 -9.08 6.44
C LEU A 343 0.01 -10.45 5.78
N SER A 344 -1.06 -11.22 5.92
CA SER A 344 -1.40 -12.36 5.09
C SER A 344 -2.70 -12.05 4.34
N SER A 345 -2.87 -12.57 3.13
CA SER A 345 -4.04 -12.32 2.25
C SER A 345 -4.17 -13.44 1.21
N THR A 346 -5.32 -13.52 0.56
CA THR A 346 -5.54 -14.29 -0.68
C THR A 346 -5.25 -13.43 -1.91
N ALA A 347 -5.19 -14.07 -3.09
CA ALA A 347 -5.10 -13.36 -4.36
C ALA A 347 -6.36 -12.53 -4.66
N GLU A 348 -7.53 -13.04 -4.29
CA GLU A 348 -8.83 -12.37 -4.47
C GLU A 348 -8.98 -11.12 -3.60
N ASP A 349 -8.70 -11.22 -2.30
CA ASP A 349 -8.72 -10.05 -1.40
C ASP A 349 -7.79 -8.95 -1.92
N PHE A 350 -6.58 -9.33 -2.36
CA PHE A 350 -5.64 -8.34 -2.86
C PHE A 350 -6.03 -7.79 -4.22
N LEU A 351 -6.74 -8.57 -5.05
CA LEU A 351 -7.38 -8.04 -6.26
C LEU A 351 -8.42 -6.97 -5.91
N HIS A 352 -9.26 -7.15 -4.88
CA HIS A 352 -10.20 -6.11 -4.46
C HIS A 352 -9.48 -4.81 -4.10
N PHE A 353 -8.38 -4.89 -3.36
CA PHE A 353 -7.54 -3.74 -3.06
C PHE A 353 -6.97 -3.08 -4.32
N GLN A 354 -6.43 -3.87 -5.25
CA GLN A 354 -5.86 -3.37 -6.50
C GLN A 354 -6.91 -2.75 -7.41
N GLN A 355 -8.09 -3.37 -7.51
CA GLN A 355 -9.19 -2.85 -8.32
C GLN A 355 -9.74 -1.55 -7.73
N MET A 356 -9.85 -1.43 -6.41
CA MET A 356 -10.21 -0.17 -5.75
C MET A 356 -9.26 0.97 -6.17
N LEU A 357 -7.95 0.70 -6.21
CA LEU A 357 -6.98 1.69 -6.66
C LEU A 357 -7.16 2.04 -8.15
N LEU A 358 -7.40 1.05 -9.01
CA LEU A 358 -7.68 1.27 -10.44
C LEU A 358 -8.95 2.08 -10.68
N ASN A 359 -9.94 1.93 -9.80
CA ASN A 359 -11.21 2.65 -9.84
C ASN A 359 -11.15 4.05 -9.20
N GLY A 360 -9.98 4.51 -8.75
CA GLY A 360 -9.83 5.83 -8.12
C GLY A 360 -10.40 5.90 -6.69
N GLY A 361 -10.29 4.82 -5.92
CA GLY A 361 -10.67 4.81 -4.50
C GLY A 361 -11.98 4.08 -4.18
N VAL A 362 -12.68 3.54 -5.17
CA VAL A 362 -14.04 2.98 -5.00
C VAL A 362 -14.15 1.54 -5.50
N LEU A 363 -14.70 0.67 -4.67
CA LEU A 363 -15.14 -0.68 -5.03
C LEU A 363 -16.34 -1.06 -4.15
N PHE A 364 -17.33 -1.76 -4.71
CA PHE A 364 -18.54 -2.20 -4.00
C PHE A 364 -19.44 -1.09 -3.43
N GLY A 365 -19.34 0.13 -3.98
CA GLY A 365 -20.24 1.26 -3.72
C GLY A 365 -19.78 2.18 -2.61
#